data_AF-A0A7S2D6M4-F1
#
_entry.id   AF-A0A7S2D6M4-F1
#
_cell.length_a   1.000
_cell.length_b   1.000
_cell.length_c   1.000
_cell.angle_alpha   90.00
_cell.angle_beta   90.00
_cell.angle_gamma   90.00
#
_symmetry.space_group_name_H-M   'P 1'
#
loop_
_entity.id
_entity.type
_entity.pdbx_description
1 polymer ?
#
loop_
_entity_poly.entity_id
_entity_poly.type
_entity_poly.pdbx_seq_one_letter_code
_entity_poly.pdbx_strand_id
1 'polypeptide(L)'
;EKPFFGVSGSGKHNNFSLATDQGVNLFSEKQVNAIDSRGLKGEGFNLFPTIIAAVCHAVALHGDLVLASVATPGNDFRLVKGGGAEAPPLTFSVHLGDALTSHLKAYMERGAPPFDKPSTAFNVLKERVTIGVKSIDQHGIVVSTEPRNRTAPFPFDGGRFELRAAGSSQNVSLCNVVLCTAIANAFNHYASEIEAGKDAREVAATSLKAHGMSAVFNGWA
;
A
#
# COMPACT_ATOMS: atom_id res chain seq x y z
N GLU A 1 20.67 13.54 6.08
CA GLU A 1 19.80 13.17 4.94
C GLU A 1 20.31 13.74 3.62
N LYS A 2 20.75 15.00 3.57
CA LYS A 2 21.27 15.63 2.34
C LYS A 2 22.58 16.39 2.59
N PRO A 3 23.75 15.71 2.61
CA PRO A 3 25.02 16.35 2.95
C PRO A 3 25.63 17.18 1.81
N PHE A 4 25.36 16.85 0.55
CA PHE A 4 25.94 17.52 -0.63
C PHE A 4 24.86 17.94 -1.64
N PHE A 5 24.96 19.14 -2.19
CA PHE A 5 24.11 19.60 -3.29
C PHE A 5 24.38 18.78 -4.57
N GLY A 6 23.36 18.52 -5.37
CA GLY A 6 23.49 17.77 -6.64
C GLY A 6 23.74 16.25 -6.53
N VAL A 7 24.02 15.70 -5.34
CA VAL A 7 24.24 14.25 -5.12
C VAL A 7 23.03 13.61 -4.43
N SER A 8 22.69 12.35 -4.69
CA SER A 8 21.59 11.66 -4.00
C SER A 8 21.66 11.79 -2.48
N GLY A 9 20.48 11.92 -1.84
CA GLY A 9 20.39 11.94 -0.39
C GLY A 9 20.39 10.54 0.21
N SER A 10 20.44 10.48 1.54
CA SER A 10 20.30 9.25 2.33
C SER A 10 18.93 9.23 3.00
N GLY A 11 18.16 8.17 2.75
CA GLY A 11 16.90 7.86 3.44
C GLY A 11 16.99 6.55 4.21
N LYS A 12 16.00 6.31 5.08
CA LYS A 12 15.84 5.03 5.79
C LYS A 12 14.43 4.52 5.52
N HIS A 13 14.28 3.71 4.48
CA HIS A 13 12.97 3.19 4.12
C HIS A 13 12.45 2.24 5.18
N ASN A 14 11.17 2.36 5.50
CA ASN A 14 10.51 1.52 6.47
C ASN A 14 9.51 0.61 5.75
N ASN A 15 9.87 -0.67 5.65
CA ASN A 15 9.01 -1.71 5.09
C ASN A 15 7.97 -2.10 6.14
N PHE A 16 6.70 -1.86 5.84
CA PHE A 16 5.59 -1.97 6.77
C PHE A 16 4.60 -3.04 6.32
N SER A 17 4.31 -3.98 7.21
CA SER A 17 3.32 -5.04 7.00
C SER A 17 2.52 -5.28 8.28
N LEU A 18 1.27 -5.70 8.13
CA LEU A 18 0.41 -6.11 9.24
C LEU A 18 0.20 -7.62 9.17
N ALA A 19 0.41 -8.31 10.29
CA ALA A 19 0.17 -9.74 10.40
C ALA A 19 -0.72 -10.06 11.60
N THR A 20 -1.51 -11.12 11.48
CA THR A 20 -2.25 -11.70 12.60
C THR A 20 -1.31 -12.46 13.53
N ASP A 21 -1.78 -12.78 14.73
CA ASP A 21 -1.12 -13.67 15.70
C ASP A 21 -0.86 -15.08 15.12
N GLN A 22 -1.66 -15.51 14.14
CA GLN A 22 -1.48 -16.76 13.39
C GLN A 22 -0.48 -16.65 12.23
N GLY A 23 0.22 -15.52 12.09
CA GLY A 23 1.25 -15.32 11.07
C GLY A 23 0.71 -15.03 9.66
N VAL A 24 -0.56 -14.65 9.54
CA VAL A 24 -1.16 -14.26 8.25
C VAL A 24 -0.84 -12.80 7.98
N ASN A 25 -0.09 -12.54 6.92
CA ASN A 25 0.14 -11.19 6.42
C ASN A 25 -1.12 -10.65 5.72
N LEU A 26 -1.74 -9.63 6.32
CA LEU A 26 -2.95 -8.97 5.85
C LEU A 26 -2.76 -8.17 4.57
N PHE A 27 -1.52 -7.85 4.22
CA PHE A 27 -1.17 -7.20 2.95
C PHE A 27 -0.76 -8.20 1.87
N SER A 28 -0.73 -9.50 2.17
CA SER A 28 -0.50 -10.55 1.18
C SER A 28 -1.84 -11.07 0.66
N GLU A 29 -2.17 -10.72 -0.57
CA GLU A 29 -3.37 -11.19 -1.27
C GLU A 29 -3.43 -12.72 -1.30
N LYS A 30 -2.29 -13.38 -1.53
CA LYS A 30 -2.22 -14.85 -1.52
C LYS A 30 -2.62 -15.44 -0.17
N GLN A 31 -2.13 -14.90 0.93
CA GLN A 31 -2.42 -15.44 2.26
C GLN A 31 -3.85 -15.12 2.70
N VAL A 32 -4.32 -13.91 2.40
CA VAL A 32 -5.68 -13.46 2.70
C VAL A 32 -6.71 -14.24 1.88
N ASN A 33 -6.54 -14.37 0.56
CA ASN A 33 -7.42 -15.15 -0.30
C ASN A 33 -7.48 -16.64 0.11
N ALA A 34 -6.37 -17.18 0.65
CA ALA A 34 -6.33 -18.54 1.18
C ALA A 34 -7.15 -18.72 2.47
N ILE A 35 -7.46 -17.64 3.20
CA ILE A 35 -8.38 -17.68 4.35
C ILE A 35 -9.82 -17.60 3.86
N ASP A 36 -10.12 -16.68 2.96
CA ASP A 36 -11.47 -16.50 2.39
C ASP A 36 -11.97 -17.81 1.76
N SER A 37 -11.10 -18.54 1.07
CA SER A 37 -11.40 -19.86 0.48
C SER A 37 -11.66 -21.00 1.48
N ARG A 38 -11.37 -20.82 2.78
CA ARG A 38 -11.47 -21.87 3.83
C ARG A 38 -12.67 -21.72 4.77
N GLY A 39 -13.57 -20.78 4.54
CA GLY A 39 -14.88 -20.77 5.19
C GLY A 39 -15.03 -19.83 6.39
N LEU A 40 -14.60 -18.58 6.26
CA LEU A 40 -15.32 -17.51 6.96
C LEU A 40 -16.69 -17.38 6.27
N LYS A 41 -17.75 -17.77 6.99
CA LYS A 41 -19.12 -17.79 6.47
C LYS A 41 -19.52 -16.44 5.88
N GLY A 42 -19.57 -16.35 4.56
CA GLY A 42 -20.37 -15.34 3.84
C GLY A 42 -19.65 -14.12 3.31
N GLU A 43 -18.35 -13.93 3.57
CA GLU A 43 -17.57 -12.85 2.97
C GLU A 43 -16.63 -13.44 1.92
N GLY A 44 -16.83 -13.05 0.66
CA GLY A 44 -16.03 -13.54 -0.48
C GLY A 44 -14.56 -13.12 -0.44
N PHE A 45 -13.94 -12.96 -1.61
CA PHE A 45 -12.58 -12.42 -1.77
C PHE A 45 -12.55 -10.90 -1.54
N ASN A 46 -13.17 -10.46 -0.45
CA ASN A 46 -13.43 -9.08 -0.07
C ASN A 46 -12.46 -8.57 0.98
N LEU A 47 -11.83 -9.46 1.75
CA LEU A 47 -11.00 -9.08 2.89
C LEU A 47 -9.77 -8.27 2.44
N PHE A 48 -9.04 -8.77 1.44
CA PHE A 48 -7.87 -8.08 0.90
C PHE A 48 -8.21 -6.67 0.38
N PRO A 49 -9.16 -6.46 -0.56
CA PRO A 49 -9.50 -5.12 -1.02
C PRO A 49 -10.07 -4.23 0.09
N THR A 50 -10.78 -4.77 1.09
CA THR A 50 -11.25 -4.02 2.27
C THR A 50 -10.09 -3.48 3.11
N ILE A 51 -9.08 -4.31 3.36
CA ILE A 51 -7.86 -3.90 4.10
C ILE A 51 -7.11 -2.80 3.34
N ILE A 52 -6.91 -2.96 2.03
CA ILE A 52 -6.24 -1.95 1.21
C ILE A 52 -7.06 -0.65 1.16
N ALA A 53 -8.39 -0.74 1.08
CA ALA A 53 -9.28 0.41 1.14
C ALA A 53 -9.11 1.20 2.45
N ALA A 54 -9.02 0.51 3.58
CA ALA A 54 -8.81 1.15 4.87
C ALA A 54 -7.41 1.81 4.98
N VAL A 55 -6.37 1.23 4.40
CA VAL A 55 -5.05 1.89 4.31
C VAL A 55 -5.15 3.16 3.47
N CYS A 56 -5.83 3.12 2.32
CA CYS A 56 -6.05 4.31 1.49
C CYS A 56 -6.86 5.38 2.23
N HIS A 57 -7.87 4.98 3.01
CA HIS A 57 -8.64 5.88 3.87
C HIS A 57 -7.76 6.56 4.93
N ALA A 58 -6.94 5.79 5.64
CA ALA A 58 -6.01 6.31 6.63
C ALA A 58 -5.06 7.36 6.04
N VAL A 59 -4.52 7.07 4.85
CA VAL A 59 -3.63 8.01 4.15
C VAL A 59 -4.37 9.25 3.66
N ALA A 60 -5.61 9.11 3.20
CA ALA A 60 -6.43 10.25 2.78
C ALA A 60 -6.70 11.23 3.94
N LEU A 61 -6.91 10.72 5.15
CA LEU A 61 -7.21 11.54 6.33
C LEU A 61 -5.98 12.05 7.08
N HIS A 62 -4.89 11.29 7.07
CA HIS A 62 -3.76 11.51 7.99
C HIS A 62 -2.39 11.50 7.29
N GLY A 63 -2.34 11.48 5.96
CA GLY A 63 -1.09 11.46 5.21
C GLY A 63 -0.20 12.67 5.48
N ASP A 64 -0.81 13.82 5.78
CA ASP A 64 -0.12 15.03 6.24
C ASP A 64 0.56 14.85 7.60
N LEU A 65 -0.08 14.19 8.55
CA LEU A 65 0.52 13.84 9.85
C LEU A 65 1.67 12.85 9.68
N VAL A 66 1.55 11.87 8.78
CA VAL A 66 2.66 10.95 8.46
C VAL A 66 3.83 11.73 7.87
N LEU A 67 3.59 12.68 6.98
CA LEU A 67 4.64 13.54 6.44
C LEU A 67 5.27 14.45 7.52
N ALA A 68 4.47 15.04 8.39
CA ALA A 68 4.95 15.83 9.52
C ALA A 68 5.82 15.01 10.47
N SER A 69 5.51 13.73 10.66
CA SER A 69 6.29 12.83 11.51
C SER A 69 7.73 12.59 11.02
N VAL A 70 8.03 12.90 9.76
CA VAL A 70 9.36 12.77 9.14
C VAL A 70 10.00 14.11 8.79
N ALA A 71 9.33 15.22 9.09
CA ALA A 71 9.81 16.56 8.80
C ALA A 71 10.99 16.92 9.71
N THR A 72 12.13 17.19 9.09
CA THR A 72 13.32 17.75 9.75
C THR A 72 14.06 18.60 8.72
N PRO A 73 14.77 19.66 9.12
CA PRO A 73 15.44 20.53 8.14
C PRO A 73 16.30 19.75 7.13
N GLY A 74 17.07 18.76 7.60
CA GLY A 74 17.88 17.91 6.74
C GLY A 74 17.08 17.03 5.78
N ASN A 75 15.96 16.44 6.26
CA ASN A 75 15.11 15.59 5.43
C ASN A 75 14.27 16.39 4.44
N ASP A 76 13.84 17.60 4.79
CA ASP A 76 13.08 18.46 3.90
C ASP A 76 13.93 18.83 2.67
N PHE A 77 15.21 19.16 2.86
CA PHE A 77 16.16 19.34 1.75
C PHE A 77 16.34 18.08 0.88
N ARG A 78 16.09 16.89 1.41
CA ARG A 78 16.10 15.63 0.63
C ARG A 78 14.81 15.46 -0.18
N LEU A 79 13.65 15.80 0.40
CA LEU A 79 12.31 15.54 -0.15
C LEU A 79 11.81 16.62 -1.13
N VAL A 80 12.42 17.81 -1.16
CA VAL A 80 12.07 18.87 -2.13
C VAL A 80 12.44 18.51 -3.57
N LYS A 81 11.68 19.06 -4.53
CA LYS A 81 11.95 18.95 -5.97
C LYS A 81 13.32 19.56 -6.29
N GLY A 82 14.25 18.75 -6.80
CA GLY A 82 15.66 19.13 -7.03
C GLY A 82 16.59 18.86 -5.84
N GLY A 83 16.04 18.45 -4.69
CA GLY A 83 16.76 18.15 -3.45
C GLY A 83 17.27 16.72 -3.33
N GLY A 84 16.66 15.72 -3.98
CA GLY A 84 17.14 14.34 -3.92
C GLY A 84 16.80 13.56 -5.19
N ALA A 85 17.82 13.09 -5.91
CA ALA A 85 17.61 12.06 -6.93
C ALA A 85 16.99 10.83 -6.25
N GLU A 86 15.81 10.42 -6.73
CA GLU A 86 15.00 9.28 -6.24
C GLU A 86 14.28 9.45 -4.88
N ALA A 87 14.37 10.61 -4.21
CA ALA A 87 13.59 10.86 -3.00
C ALA A 87 12.11 11.13 -3.32
N PRO A 88 11.15 10.72 -2.46
CA PRO A 88 9.76 11.03 -2.68
C PRO A 88 9.48 12.53 -2.48
N PRO A 89 8.46 13.10 -3.16
CA PRO A 89 8.09 14.50 -2.99
C PRO A 89 7.49 14.78 -1.60
N LEU A 90 7.40 16.07 -1.23
CA LEU A 90 6.68 16.57 -0.04
C LEU A 90 5.14 16.52 -0.19
N THR A 91 4.63 15.45 -0.79
CA THR A 91 3.21 15.13 -0.88
C THR A 91 3.07 13.66 -0.50
N PHE A 92 2.12 13.33 0.36
CA PHE A 92 1.96 11.95 0.83
C PHE A 92 0.80 11.26 0.11
N SER A 93 1.10 10.16 -0.58
CA SER A 93 0.16 9.39 -1.40
C SER A 93 0.51 7.91 -1.41
N VAL A 94 -0.49 7.07 -1.62
CA VAL A 94 -0.34 5.64 -1.82
C VAL A 94 -0.06 5.36 -3.30
N HIS A 95 0.91 4.51 -3.59
CA HIS A 95 1.10 3.96 -4.93
C HIS A 95 0.73 2.49 -4.91
N LEU A 96 -0.32 2.09 -5.64
CA LEU A 96 -0.84 0.73 -5.62
C LEU A 96 -0.43 -0.10 -6.83
N GLY A 97 -0.02 0.54 -7.92
CA GLY A 97 0.08 -0.12 -9.23
C GLY A 97 -1.27 -0.17 -9.94
N ASP A 98 -1.25 -0.33 -11.27
CA ASP A 98 -2.44 -0.19 -12.11
C ASP A 98 -3.42 -1.34 -11.96
N ALA A 99 -2.95 -2.58 -11.76
CA ALA A 99 -3.81 -3.74 -11.56
C ALA A 99 -4.55 -3.65 -10.23
N LEU A 100 -3.86 -3.35 -9.13
CA LEU A 100 -4.54 -3.21 -7.83
C LEU A 100 -5.47 -1.99 -7.81
N THR A 101 -5.06 -0.88 -8.42
CA THR A 101 -5.92 0.31 -8.55
C THR A 101 -7.18 0.01 -9.36
N SER A 102 -7.04 -0.71 -10.49
CA SER A 102 -8.18 -1.10 -11.32
C SER A 102 -9.09 -2.09 -10.60
N HIS A 103 -8.52 -3.01 -9.83
CA HIS A 103 -9.27 -3.93 -9.00
C HIS A 103 -10.08 -3.19 -7.93
N LEU A 104 -9.50 -2.21 -7.22
CA LEU A 104 -10.24 -1.39 -6.25
C LEU A 104 -11.34 -0.56 -6.92
N LYS A 105 -11.10 0.01 -8.10
CA LYS A 105 -12.14 0.72 -8.85
C LYS A 105 -13.31 -0.21 -9.20
N ALA A 106 -13.04 -1.40 -9.70
CA ALA A 106 -14.09 -2.40 -9.96
C ALA A 106 -14.81 -2.83 -8.68
N TYR A 107 -14.08 -2.96 -7.57
CA TYR A 107 -14.63 -3.32 -6.26
C TYR A 107 -15.65 -2.30 -5.75
N MET A 108 -15.42 -1.01 -6.02
CA MET A 108 -16.29 0.12 -5.62
C MET A 108 -17.59 0.24 -6.43
N GLU A 109 -17.63 -0.25 -7.66
CA GLU A 109 -18.75 -0.04 -8.58
C GLU A 109 -19.98 -0.88 -8.21
N ARG A 110 -21.17 -0.26 -8.24
CA ARG A 110 -22.44 -0.98 -8.05
C ARG A 110 -22.71 -1.83 -9.29
N GLY A 111 -23.03 -3.11 -9.10
CA GLY A 111 -23.27 -4.06 -10.20
C GLY A 111 -22.00 -4.68 -10.80
N ALA A 112 -20.82 -4.41 -10.23
CA ALA A 112 -19.62 -5.17 -10.55
C ALA A 112 -19.82 -6.67 -10.24
N PRO A 113 -19.05 -7.59 -10.89
CA PRO A 113 -19.14 -9.02 -10.64
C PRO A 113 -19.13 -9.31 -9.15
N PRO A 114 -19.89 -10.32 -8.70
CA PRO A 114 -19.89 -10.65 -7.29
C PRO A 114 -18.47 -11.09 -6.90
N PHE A 115 -17.89 -10.42 -5.91
CA PHE A 115 -16.53 -10.68 -5.40
C PHE A 115 -16.52 -11.90 -4.46
N ASP A 116 -17.40 -12.87 -4.72
CA ASP A 116 -17.67 -14.06 -3.93
C ASP A 116 -17.07 -15.33 -4.54
N LYS A 117 -16.33 -15.19 -5.66
CA LYS A 117 -15.74 -16.31 -6.40
C LYS A 117 -14.22 -16.19 -6.52
N PRO A 118 -13.48 -17.32 -6.54
CA PRO A 118 -12.01 -17.30 -6.67
C PRO A 118 -11.50 -16.55 -7.90
N SER A 119 -12.27 -16.58 -8.99
CA SER A 119 -11.94 -15.87 -10.24
C SER A 119 -11.96 -14.34 -10.11
N THR A 120 -12.58 -13.80 -9.06
CA THR A 120 -12.67 -12.36 -8.79
C THR A 120 -11.65 -11.87 -7.78
N ALA A 121 -10.87 -12.77 -7.18
CA ALA A 121 -9.83 -12.44 -6.22
C ALA A 121 -8.68 -11.67 -6.88
N PHE A 122 -8.21 -10.60 -6.25
CA PHE A 122 -6.97 -9.96 -6.68
C PHE A 122 -5.79 -10.89 -6.48
N ASN A 123 -4.95 -11.02 -7.52
CA ASN A 123 -3.68 -11.73 -7.45
C ASN A 123 -2.64 -10.92 -8.20
N VAL A 124 -1.46 -10.74 -7.62
CA VAL A 124 -0.36 -10.05 -8.30
C VAL A 124 0.06 -10.89 -9.50
N LEU A 125 -0.01 -10.29 -10.69
CA LEU A 125 0.47 -10.90 -11.92
C LEU A 125 1.99 -11.05 -11.86
N LYS A 126 2.44 -12.24 -12.26
CA LYS A 126 3.83 -12.67 -12.16
C LYS A 126 4.24 -13.35 -13.46
N GLU A 127 5.36 -12.94 -14.01
CA GLU A 127 5.91 -13.47 -15.26
C GLU A 127 7.31 -13.99 -15.07
N ARG A 128 7.63 -15.05 -15.81
CA ARG A 128 8.98 -15.59 -15.86
C ARG A 128 9.83 -14.66 -16.72
N VAL A 129 10.94 -14.16 -16.17
CA VAL A 129 11.90 -13.35 -16.91
C VAL A 129 12.95 -14.25 -17.52
N THR A 130 13.23 -14.03 -18.80
CA THR A 130 14.40 -14.60 -19.47
C THR A 130 15.41 -13.49 -19.67
N ILE A 131 16.56 -13.59 -18.99
CA ILE A 131 17.64 -12.61 -19.02
C ILE A 131 18.59 -12.91 -20.20
N GLY A 132 18.54 -14.14 -20.75
CA GLY A 132 19.35 -14.58 -21.89
C GLY A 132 20.67 -15.24 -21.47
N VAL A 133 20.91 -15.36 -20.16
CA VAL A 133 22.06 -16.05 -19.60
C VAL A 133 21.58 -17.41 -19.09
N LYS A 134 21.90 -18.49 -19.82
CA LYS A 134 21.41 -19.84 -19.53
C LYS A 134 21.61 -20.29 -18.08
N SER A 135 22.75 -19.94 -17.48
CA SER A 135 23.06 -20.28 -16.08
C SER A 135 22.16 -19.55 -15.06
N ILE A 136 21.50 -18.46 -15.44
CA ILE A 136 20.53 -17.74 -14.63
C ILE A 136 19.10 -18.15 -15.01
N ASP A 137 18.79 -18.23 -16.31
CA ASP A 137 17.47 -18.57 -16.84
C ASP A 137 16.98 -19.97 -16.41
N GLN A 138 17.92 -20.90 -16.20
CA GLN A 138 17.64 -22.24 -15.68
C GLN A 138 16.95 -22.20 -14.30
N HIS A 139 17.16 -21.15 -13.51
CA HIS A 139 16.54 -21.00 -12.19
C HIS A 139 15.11 -20.46 -12.24
N GLY A 140 14.62 -20.08 -13.42
CA GLY A 140 13.22 -19.70 -13.63
C GLY A 140 12.75 -18.56 -12.76
N ILE A 141 13.47 -17.44 -12.81
CA ILE A 141 13.16 -16.23 -12.05
C ILE A 141 11.79 -15.70 -12.48
N VAL A 142 10.90 -15.55 -11.50
CA VAL A 142 9.57 -14.98 -11.69
C VAL A 142 9.52 -13.63 -10.98
N VAL A 143 9.11 -12.58 -11.69
CA VAL A 143 8.97 -11.22 -11.16
C VAL A 143 7.52 -10.76 -11.27
N SER A 144 7.13 -9.80 -10.43
CA SER A 144 5.86 -9.10 -10.63
C SER A 144 5.92 -8.29 -11.93
N THR A 145 4.83 -8.30 -12.69
CA THR A 145 4.71 -7.55 -13.95
C THR A 145 4.50 -6.05 -13.73
N GLU A 146 4.19 -5.63 -12.50
CA GLU A 146 3.96 -4.21 -12.22
C GLU A 146 5.28 -3.47 -11.95
N PRO A 147 5.51 -2.34 -12.62
CA PRO A 147 6.70 -1.54 -12.39
C PRO A 147 6.70 -1.00 -10.96
N ARG A 148 7.76 -1.30 -10.21
CA ARG A 148 7.96 -0.69 -8.89
C ARG A 148 8.27 0.80 -9.07
N ASN A 149 7.32 1.67 -8.76
CA ASN A 149 7.60 3.09 -8.67
C ASN A 149 8.58 3.34 -7.51
N ARG A 150 9.76 3.89 -7.81
CA ARG A 150 10.84 4.15 -6.83
C ARG A 150 10.75 5.51 -6.12
N THR A 151 9.90 6.41 -6.60
CA THR A 151 9.75 7.76 -6.05
C THR A 151 8.44 7.98 -5.31
N ALA A 152 7.55 6.99 -5.31
CA ALA A 152 6.34 7.03 -4.50
C ALA A 152 6.68 7.10 -2.98
N PRO A 153 5.95 7.92 -2.19
CA PRO A 153 6.20 8.05 -0.75
C PRO A 153 5.74 6.82 0.06
N PHE A 154 4.65 6.17 -0.37
CA PHE A 154 4.10 4.97 0.27
C PHE A 154 3.60 3.92 -0.75
N PRO A 155 4.49 3.30 -1.54
CA PRO A 155 4.11 2.25 -2.47
C PRO A 155 3.79 0.93 -1.78
N PHE A 156 2.84 0.20 -2.36
CA PHE A 156 2.62 -1.21 -2.15
C PHE A 156 3.61 -2.01 -3.00
N ASP A 157 4.31 -2.96 -2.38
CA ASP A 157 5.27 -3.85 -3.05
C ASP A 157 5.02 -5.31 -2.62
N GLY A 158 3.84 -5.82 -2.98
CA GLY A 158 3.47 -7.24 -2.86
C GLY A 158 3.66 -7.82 -1.46
N GLY A 159 2.66 -7.64 -0.58
CA GLY A 159 2.73 -8.12 0.81
C GLY A 159 3.17 -7.06 1.82
N ARG A 160 3.53 -5.85 1.39
CA ARG A 160 3.95 -4.76 2.29
C ARG A 160 3.81 -3.40 1.62
N PHE A 161 3.76 -2.37 2.44
CA PHE A 161 4.00 -0.99 2.01
C PHE A 161 5.40 -0.54 2.38
N GLU A 162 5.90 0.51 1.76
CA GLU A 162 7.23 1.06 2.05
C GLU A 162 7.15 2.56 2.31
N LEU A 163 7.33 3.00 3.56
CA LEU A 163 7.44 4.43 3.88
C LEU A 163 8.85 4.92 3.51
N ARG A 164 8.94 5.67 2.41
CA ARG A 164 10.23 6.17 1.87
C ARG A 164 10.60 7.58 2.33
N ALA A 165 9.66 8.26 2.97
CA ALA A 165 9.82 9.64 3.40
C ALA A 165 10.73 9.78 4.65
N ALA A 166 11.00 8.70 5.39
CA ALA A 166 11.82 8.75 6.59
C ALA A 166 13.31 9.07 6.31
N GLY A 167 13.84 10.03 7.08
CA GLY A 167 15.24 10.46 6.99
C GLY A 167 16.22 9.42 7.53
N SER A 168 17.45 9.41 7.02
CA SER A 168 18.48 8.44 7.43
C SER A 168 18.86 8.50 8.91
N SER A 169 18.91 9.71 9.50
CA SER A 169 19.24 9.89 10.91
C SER A 169 18.04 9.75 11.84
N GLN A 170 16.83 9.69 11.28
CA GLN A 170 15.60 9.77 12.05
C GLN A 170 15.35 8.51 12.89
N ASN A 171 14.82 8.70 14.09
CA ASN A 171 14.20 7.63 14.87
C ASN A 171 12.85 7.26 14.22
N VAL A 172 12.72 6.01 13.77
CA VAL A 172 11.53 5.52 13.06
C VAL A 172 10.34 5.24 13.97
N SER A 173 10.50 5.33 15.29
CA SER A 173 9.38 5.12 16.22
C SER A 173 8.26 6.13 15.99
N LEU A 174 8.57 7.42 15.83
CA LEU A 174 7.57 8.46 15.66
C LEU A 174 6.73 8.25 14.40
N CYS A 175 7.38 8.01 13.24
CA CYS A 175 6.65 7.79 12.00
C CYS A 175 5.85 6.48 12.01
N ASN A 176 6.34 5.44 12.68
CA ASN A 176 5.57 4.22 12.90
C ASN A 176 4.37 4.43 13.82
N VAL A 177 4.52 5.18 14.92
CA VAL A 177 3.40 5.50 15.82
C VAL A 177 2.32 6.22 15.04
N VAL A 178 2.67 7.27 14.29
CA VAL A 178 1.70 8.03 13.50
C VAL A 178 1.04 7.16 12.43
N LEU A 179 1.82 6.36 11.68
CA LEU A 179 1.29 5.48 10.64
C LEU A 179 0.37 4.40 11.22
N CYS A 180 0.79 3.70 12.28
CA CYS A 180 0.00 2.68 12.95
C CYS A 180 -1.29 3.27 13.53
N THR A 181 -1.24 4.43 14.17
CA THR A 181 -2.42 5.10 14.72
C THR A 181 -3.38 5.56 13.62
N ALA A 182 -2.88 6.07 12.49
CA ALA A 182 -3.71 6.43 11.34
C ALA A 182 -4.45 5.20 10.78
N ILE A 183 -3.75 4.09 10.58
CA ILE A 183 -4.36 2.85 10.08
C ILE A 183 -5.32 2.25 11.11
N ALA A 184 -4.96 2.28 12.40
CA ALA A 184 -5.83 1.83 13.48
C ALA A 184 -7.13 2.64 13.56
N ASN A 185 -7.07 3.97 13.34
CA ASN A 185 -8.26 4.81 13.27
C ASN A 185 -9.19 4.36 12.12
N ALA A 186 -8.64 4.16 10.92
CA ALA A 186 -9.43 3.67 9.78
C ALA A 186 -10.04 2.28 10.03
N PHE A 187 -9.29 1.35 10.63
CA PHE A 187 -9.81 0.03 11.03
C PHE A 187 -10.90 0.14 12.08
N ASN A 188 -10.76 1.02 13.07
CA ASN A 188 -11.78 1.23 14.09
C ASN A 188 -13.08 1.78 13.49
N HIS A 189 -12.98 2.71 12.54
CA HIS A 189 -14.14 3.18 11.79
C HIS A 189 -14.82 2.05 11.00
N TYR A 190 -14.05 1.23 10.28
CA TYR A 190 -14.59 0.13 9.50
C TYR A 190 -15.26 -0.92 10.40
N ALA A 191 -14.60 -1.30 11.50
CA ALA A 191 -15.13 -2.24 12.47
C ALA A 191 -16.45 -1.74 13.06
N SER A 192 -16.51 -0.46 13.47
CA SER A 192 -17.73 0.14 14.03
C SER A 192 -18.91 0.09 13.05
N GLU A 193 -18.65 0.37 11.77
CA GLU A 193 -19.68 0.36 10.72
C GLU A 193 -20.17 -1.07 10.40
N ILE A 194 -19.25 -2.04 10.40
CA ILE A 194 -19.57 -3.47 10.20
C ILE A 194 -20.35 -4.02 11.39
N GLU A 195 -19.94 -3.69 12.62
CA GLU A 195 -20.64 -4.07 13.85
C GLU A 195 -22.05 -3.45 13.94
N ALA A 196 -22.24 -2.28 13.33
CA ALA A 196 -23.56 -1.67 13.15
C ALA A 196 -24.44 -2.35 12.08
N GLY A 197 -23.93 -3.42 11.44
CA GLY A 197 -24.66 -4.26 10.50
C GLY A 197 -24.47 -3.90 9.02
N LYS A 198 -23.53 -3.02 8.68
CA LYS A 198 -23.20 -2.73 7.28
C LYS A 198 -22.30 -3.82 6.69
N ASP A 199 -22.46 -4.08 5.41
CA ASP A 199 -21.59 -5.00 4.68
C ASP A 199 -20.17 -4.42 4.54
N ALA A 200 -19.14 -5.23 4.78
CA ALA A 200 -17.74 -4.79 4.77
C ALA A 200 -17.32 -4.19 3.42
N ARG A 201 -17.81 -4.75 2.31
CA ARG A 201 -17.55 -4.20 0.98
C ARG A 201 -18.25 -2.87 0.77
N GLU A 202 -19.48 -2.70 1.25
CA GLU A 202 -20.18 -1.42 1.19
C GLU A 202 -19.44 -0.32 1.97
N VAL A 203 -18.95 -0.63 3.17
CA VAL A 203 -18.14 0.29 3.99
C VAL A 203 -16.86 0.68 3.24
N ALA A 204 -16.12 -0.30 2.73
CA ALA A 204 -14.89 -0.07 1.97
C ALA A 204 -15.14 0.74 0.68
N ALA A 205 -16.19 0.42 -0.07
CA ALA A 205 -16.55 1.12 -1.31
C ALA A 205 -16.95 2.58 -1.04
N THR A 206 -17.69 2.83 0.04
CA THR A 206 -18.09 4.18 0.46
C THR A 206 -16.88 5.03 0.84
N SER A 207 -15.98 4.46 1.66
CA SER A 207 -14.74 5.11 2.08
C SER A 207 -13.81 5.43 0.90
N LEU A 208 -13.64 4.47 -0.03
CA LEU A 208 -12.87 4.68 -1.25
C LEU A 208 -13.45 5.81 -2.12
N LYS A 209 -14.78 5.89 -2.25
CA LYS A 209 -15.47 6.92 -3.04
C LYS A 209 -15.36 8.30 -2.40
N ALA A 210 -15.48 8.38 -1.08
CA ALA A 210 -15.42 9.64 -0.37
C ALA A 210 -14.01 10.24 -0.43
N HIS A 211 -13.00 9.48 -0.01
CA HIS A 211 -11.66 10.00 0.19
C HIS A 211 -10.55 9.01 -0.19
N GLY A 212 -10.74 7.71 -0.04
CA GLY A 212 -9.66 6.72 -0.22
C GLY A 212 -8.98 6.78 -1.59
N MET A 213 -9.73 6.95 -2.68
CA MET A 213 -9.15 7.05 -4.02
C MET A 213 -8.37 8.35 -4.26
N SER A 214 -8.67 9.44 -3.54
CA SER A 214 -7.89 10.68 -3.65
C SER A 214 -6.47 10.57 -3.07
N ALA A 215 -6.23 9.59 -2.20
CA ALA A 215 -4.90 9.28 -1.69
C ALA A 215 -4.06 8.44 -2.66
N VAL A 216 -4.65 7.84 -3.70
CA VAL A 216 -3.95 6.95 -4.63
C VAL A 216 -3.37 7.76 -5.79
N PHE A 217 -2.06 7.65 -5.98
CA PHE A 217 -1.34 8.25 -7.09
C PHE A 217 -0.31 7.27 -7.65
N ASN A 218 -0.56 6.77 -8.87
CA ASN A 218 0.34 5.80 -9.50
C ASN A 218 1.54 6.44 -10.22
N GLY A 219 1.63 7.77 -10.27
CA GLY A 219 2.67 8.48 -11.02
C GLY A 219 2.22 8.89 -12.42
N TRP A 220 3.13 9.52 -13.14
CA TRP A 220 3.06 9.69 -14.59
C TRP A 220 3.86 8.54 -15.20
N ALA A 221 3.28 7.81 -16.16
CA ALA A 221 3.98 6.75 -16.88
C ALA A 221 5.25 7.28 -17.59
#